data_AF-A0A2C9ELZ9-F1
#
_entry.id   AF-A0A2C9ELZ9-F1
#
_cell.length_a   1.000
_cell.length_b   1.000
_cell.length_c   1.000
_cell.angle_alpha   90.00
_cell.angle_beta   90.00
_cell.angle_gamma   90.00
#
_symmetry.space_group_name_H-M   'P 1'
#
loop_
_entity.id
_entity.type
_entity.pdbx_description
1 polymer ?
#
loop_
_entity_poly.entity_id
_entity_poly.type
_entity_poly.pdbx_seq_one_letter_code
_entity_poly.pdbx_strand_id
1 'polypeptide(L)'
;MSCWTLLGLPATADTRTIKRHYARLLKQTRPDEDPVAFQRLREAYESALEQARWLGMQEQDPHSDEDPVPLAGQAPQGPKPLSPAQRVAPLLEGIRIEQLDLRYQQAIQSDCLLEFELGLLRHCVERPDQSQQLLAWAFATFHWLSAWQRLELPEYLIDALLEQCQEKLLQPLQDALAQRDDQALLQAYAQRQQQPWLNSLDQGQWFNLQLVELLLNSPYWSSPGFAAVCAGQGWHNGADNACPALEWERLKARDEAPVFIARQQALATQAPASPQQRAAYLLLAPISFTRRRNFARRLRPDDWACCRQLSSRLHANHPEVSAGMPGGTPFFWRDWEFAFNAWPMYLGIVLACLAGAVARYAPQAGSLGEIIGVTLFWSTCFAGAGALLGWLWQPLAHRLWVRDQALGARLPHWLDPDREVLVLRDLLPALLISGALGYFCGPVSAATYLAVLLGVASLRRRELKAQASWEKPAPWRRRLLIGLGCMVLVAGLGSLQLFTSQRTLNPNQGLQQWSERLCARMPANAEGCTAPATARQWYGQEGQP
;
A
#
# COMPACT_ATOMS: atom_id res chain seq x y z
N MET A 1 -13.99 -24.98 53.42
CA MET A 1 -14.76 -26.21 53.15
C MET A 1 -13.83 -27.20 52.49
N SER A 2 -13.81 -28.48 52.89
CA SER A 2 -12.97 -29.46 52.19
C SER A 2 -13.52 -29.69 50.77
N CYS A 3 -12.63 -29.96 49.82
CA CYS A 3 -12.96 -30.23 48.42
C CYS A 3 -14.06 -31.31 48.28
N TRP A 4 -14.02 -32.30 49.16
CA TRP A 4 -15.00 -33.40 49.27
C TRP A 4 -16.41 -32.93 49.65
N THR A 5 -16.54 -31.96 50.57
CA THR A 5 -17.86 -31.41 50.96
C THR A 5 -18.48 -30.57 49.83
N LEU A 6 -17.67 -29.88 49.02
CA LEU A 6 -18.14 -29.12 47.86
C LEU A 6 -18.57 -30.02 46.69
N LEU A 7 -17.89 -31.17 46.49
CA LEU A 7 -18.25 -32.15 45.48
C LEU A 7 -19.36 -33.12 45.93
N GLY A 8 -19.67 -33.16 47.24
CA GLY A 8 -20.65 -34.07 47.84
C GLY A 8 -20.19 -35.54 47.82
N LEU A 9 -18.89 -35.79 47.93
CA LEU A 9 -18.27 -37.13 47.84
C LEU A 9 -17.49 -37.49 49.11
N PRO A 10 -17.36 -38.78 49.47
CA PRO A 10 -16.43 -39.21 50.50
C PRO A 10 -14.97 -39.07 50.03
N ALA A 11 -14.04 -38.88 50.95
CA ALA A 11 -12.62 -38.67 50.66
C ALA A 11 -11.88 -39.87 50.03
N THR A 12 -12.54 -41.03 49.97
CA THR A 12 -12.05 -42.27 49.38
C THR A 12 -12.59 -42.52 47.97
N ALA A 13 -13.22 -41.53 47.32
CA ALA A 13 -13.83 -41.72 46.01
C ALA A 13 -12.79 -41.81 44.88
N ASP A 14 -12.91 -42.85 44.04
CA ASP A 14 -12.01 -43.07 42.90
C ASP A 14 -12.08 -41.93 41.86
N THR A 15 -11.00 -41.77 41.09
CA THR A 15 -10.85 -40.77 40.02
C THR A 15 -12.04 -40.74 39.05
N ARG A 16 -12.61 -41.91 38.73
CA ARG A 16 -13.77 -42.05 37.84
C ARG A 16 -15.06 -41.48 38.45
N THR A 17 -15.25 -41.66 39.76
CA THR A 17 -16.42 -41.17 40.50
C THR A 17 -16.37 -39.65 40.66
N ILE A 18 -15.19 -39.10 40.93
CA ILE A 18 -14.94 -37.65 41.01
C ILE A 18 -15.30 -36.96 39.67
N LYS A 19 -14.78 -37.47 38.55
CA LYS A 19 -15.06 -36.92 37.20
C LYS A 19 -16.55 -36.95 36.85
N ARG A 20 -17.26 -38.03 37.19
CA ARG A 20 -18.69 -38.17 36.90
C ARG A 20 -19.55 -37.19 37.70
N HIS A 21 -19.22 -36.96 38.97
CA HIS A 21 -19.95 -36.01 39.82
C HIS A 21 -19.65 -34.56 39.44
N TYR A 22 -18.40 -34.24 39.12
CA TYR A 22 -18.02 -32.93 38.60
C TYR A 22 -18.80 -32.58 37.32
N ALA A 23 -18.88 -33.51 36.35
CA ALA A 23 -19.66 -33.29 35.12
C ALA A 23 -21.17 -33.08 35.37
N ARG A 24 -21.71 -33.62 36.46
CA ARG A 24 -23.12 -33.40 36.85
C ARG A 24 -23.31 -32.02 37.48
N LEU A 25 -22.39 -31.59 38.35
CA LEU A 25 -22.41 -30.27 39.00
C LEU A 25 -22.13 -29.13 38.00
N LEU A 26 -21.26 -29.38 37.02
CA LEU A 26 -20.93 -28.46 35.94
C LEU A 26 -22.16 -28.07 35.09
N LYS A 27 -23.11 -28.99 34.90
CA LYS A 27 -24.35 -28.71 34.17
C LYS A 27 -25.28 -27.75 34.93
N GLN A 28 -25.14 -27.67 36.25
CA GLN A 28 -25.94 -26.81 37.13
C GLN A 28 -25.26 -25.46 37.40
N THR A 29 -23.92 -25.41 37.34
CA THR A 29 -23.13 -24.17 37.56
C THR A 29 -22.54 -23.72 36.23
N ARG A 30 -23.33 -22.95 35.48
CA ARG A 30 -22.88 -22.37 34.21
C ARG A 30 -21.89 -21.21 34.47
N PRO A 31 -20.77 -21.12 33.75
CA PRO A 31 -19.77 -20.07 33.95
C PRO A 31 -20.32 -18.65 33.78
N ASP A 32 -21.36 -18.50 32.97
CA ASP A 32 -21.98 -17.21 32.64
C ASP A 32 -22.92 -16.69 33.74
N GLU A 33 -23.43 -17.58 34.60
CA GLU A 33 -24.40 -17.23 35.65
C GLU A 33 -23.72 -16.97 37.00
N ASP A 34 -22.68 -17.73 37.35
CA ASP A 34 -21.87 -17.49 38.56
C ASP A 34 -20.40 -17.93 38.36
N PRO A 35 -19.51 -17.01 37.93
CA PRO A 35 -18.12 -17.33 37.64
C PRO A 35 -17.32 -17.70 38.91
N VAL A 36 -17.71 -17.20 40.07
CA VAL A 36 -17.03 -17.47 41.35
C VAL A 36 -17.40 -18.86 41.86
N ALA A 37 -18.66 -19.27 41.74
CA ALA A 37 -19.08 -20.63 42.05
C ALA A 37 -18.43 -21.65 41.11
N PHE A 38 -18.28 -21.33 39.82
CA PHE A 38 -17.58 -22.18 38.85
C PHE A 38 -16.10 -22.35 39.19
N GLN A 39 -15.39 -21.27 39.55
CA GLN A 39 -13.99 -21.35 39.98
C GLN A 39 -13.83 -22.23 41.23
N ARG A 40 -14.66 -22.03 42.25
CA ARG A 40 -14.62 -22.85 43.48
C ARG A 40 -14.89 -24.33 43.21
N LEU A 41 -15.82 -24.64 42.30
CA LEU A 41 -16.11 -26.01 41.90
C LEU A 41 -14.91 -26.65 41.17
N ARG A 42 -14.23 -25.87 40.33
CA ARG A 42 -13.06 -26.34 39.58
C ARG A 42 -11.85 -26.58 40.48
N GLU A 43 -11.57 -25.67 41.40
CA GLU A 43 -10.51 -25.82 42.42
C GLU A 43 -10.77 -27.05 43.32
N ALA A 44 -12.03 -27.27 43.72
CA ALA A 44 -12.41 -28.46 44.50
C ALA A 44 -12.21 -29.76 43.71
N TYR A 45 -12.50 -29.76 42.41
CA TYR A 45 -12.28 -30.91 41.53
C TYR A 45 -10.79 -31.23 41.34
N GLU A 46 -9.97 -30.22 41.07
CA GLU A 46 -8.52 -30.39 40.86
C GLU A 46 -7.84 -30.89 42.15
N SER A 47 -8.16 -30.30 43.31
CA SER A 47 -7.64 -30.75 44.60
C SER A 47 -8.10 -32.17 45.00
N ALA A 48 -9.32 -32.58 44.65
CA ALA A 48 -9.80 -33.95 44.90
C ALA A 48 -9.07 -34.98 44.00
N LEU A 49 -8.75 -34.62 42.75
CA LEU A 49 -7.97 -35.47 41.86
C LEU A 49 -6.52 -35.64 42.32
N GLU A 50 -5.90 -34.58 42.83
CA GLU A 50 -4.55 -34.65 43.40
C GLU A 50 -4.51 -35.54 44.65
N GLN A 51 -5.48 -35.40 45.56
CA GLN A 51 -5.58 -36.25 46.74
C GLN A 51 -5.83 -37.72 46.39
N ALA A 52 -6.70 -38.00 45.41
CA ALA A 52 -6.95 -39.38 44.95
C ALA A 52 -5.70 -40.00 44.29
N ARG A 53 -4.89 -39.20 43.58
CA ARG A 53 -3.59 -39.65 43.03
C ARG A 53 -2.58 -39.93 44.14
N TRP A 54 -2.49 -39.08 45.15
CA TRP A 54 -1.62 -39.28 46.31
C TRP A 54 -1.97 -40.53 47.11
N LEU A 55 -3.26 -40.78 47.36
CA LEU A 55 -3.73 -41.99 48.04
C LEU A 55 -3.42 -43.27 47.24
N GLY A 56 -3.62 -43.25 45.91
CA GLY A 56 -3.25 -44.37 45.04
C GLY A 56 -1.73 -44.63 44.99
N MET A 57 -0.91 -43.61 45.30
CA MET A 57 0.54 -43.74 45.40
C MET A 57 1.01 -44.24 46.78
N GLN A 58 0.26 -43.93 47.85
CA GLN A 58 0.51 -44.47 49.20
C GLN A 58 0.10 -45.95 49.35
N GLU A 59 -0.93 -46.41 48.62
CA GLU A 59 -1.33 -47.83 48.60
C GLU A 59 -0.37 -48.72 47.77
N GLN A 60 0.53 -48.14 46.98
CA GLN A 60 1.54 -48.83 46.17
C GLN A 60 2.92 -48.93 46.84
N ASP A 61 3.03 -48.57 48.12
CA ASP A 61 4.29 -48.64 48.88
C ASP A 61 4.18 -49.64 50.05
N PRO A 62 4.58 -50.91 49.86
CA PRO A 62 4.97 -51.76 50.96
C PRO A 62 6.50 -51.80 51.07
N HIS A 63 7.07 -50.82 51.77
CA HIS A 63 8.26 -51.11 52.57
C HIS A 63 7.84 -51.96 53.77
N SER A 64 7.91 -53.27 53.61
CA SER A 64 8.10 -54.20 54.72
C SER A 64 9.40 -54.96 54.47
N ASP A 65 10.50 -54.37 54.92
CA ASP A 65 11.67 -55.12 55.33
C ASP A 65 11.27 -55.93 56.58
N GLU A 66 10.95 -57.21 56.38
CA GLU A 66 11.12 -58.22 57.41
C GLU A 66 12.03 -59.31 56.85
N ASP A 67 13.17 -59.51 57.52
CA ASP A 67 14.15 -60.55 57.25
C ASP A 67 13.51 -61.97 57.24
N PRO A 68 14.07 -62.93 56.49
CA PRO A 68 13.44 -64.22 56.27
C PRO A 68 13.58 -65.15 57.49
N VAL A 69 12.44 -65.55 58.06
CA VAL A 69 12.36 -66.76 58.91
C VAL A 69 12.25 -67.98 58.00
N PRO A 70 13.17 -68.97 58.08
CA PRO A 70 13.15 -70.11 57.18
C PRO A 70 12.14 -71.15 57.69
N LEU A 71 11.05 -71.37 56.96
CA LEU A 71 10.28 -72.61 57.11
C LEU A 71 9.91 -73.21 55.75
N ALA A 72 10.43 -74.41 55.58
CA ALA A 72 10.22 -75.40 54.54
C ALA A 72 8.85 -75.41 53.85
N GLY A 73 8.88 -75.50 52.51
CA GLY A 73 7.71 -75.83 51.71
C GLY A 73 7.84 -75.46 50.23
N GLN A 74 8.84 -76.01 49.52
CA GLN A 74 8.85 -75.96 48.05
C GLN A 74 7.72 -76.83 47.50
N ALA A 75 6.67 -76.19 46.98
CA ALA A 75 5.81 -76.78 45.96
C ALA A 75 6.27 -76.23 44.59
N PRO A 76 6.40 -77.06 43.55
CA PRO A 76 7.00 -76.65 42.27
C PRO A 76 6.13 -75.62 41.56
N GLN A 77 6.69 -74.43 41.29
CA GLN A 77 6.11 -73.44 40.39
C GLN A 77 6.22 -73.96 38.95
N GLY A 78 5.08 -74.15 38.28
CA GLY A 78 5.03 -74.30 36.83
C GLY A 78 5.53 -73.03 36.10
N PRO A 79 5.76 -73.09 34.79
CA PRO A 79 6.34 -71.97 34.04
C PRO A 79 5.52 -70.69 34.21
N LYS A 80 6.19 -69.62 34.62
CA LYS A 80 5.62 -68.27 34.75
C LYS A 80 5.08 -67.84 33.38
N PRO A 81 3.80 -67.46 33.24
CA PRO A 81 3.24 -67.08 31.94
C PRO A 81 4.03 -65.89 31.36
N LEU A 82 4.38 -65.99 30.07
CA LEU A 82 5.16 -64.98 29.34
C LEU A 82 4.44 -63.64 29.34
N SER A 83 5.19 -62.55 29.51
CA SER A 83 4.59 -61.20 29.47
C SER A 83 4.06 -60.89 28.06
N PRO A 84 3.02 -60.05 27.92
CA PRO A 84 2.48 -59.67 26.61
C PRO A 84 3.55 -59.14 25.63
N ALA A 85 4.50 -58.34 26.12
CA ALA A 85 5.62 -57.84 25.32
C ALA A 85 6.54 -58.95 24.79
N GLN A 86 6.78 -60.01 25.57
CA GLN A 86 7.57 -61.17 25.15
C GLN A 86 6.83 -62.04 24.12
N ARG A 87 5.50 -62.10 24.20
CA ARG A 87 4.65 -62.83 23.25
C ARG A 87 4.58 -62.14 21.88
N VAL A 88 4.77 -60.82 21.83
CA VAL A 88 4.72 -60.03 20.59
C VAL A 88 6.07 -59.95 19.86
N ALA A 89 7.20 -60.06 20.57
CA ALA A 89 8.53 -60.03 19.97
C ALA A 89 8.69 -60.90 18.69
N PRO A 90 8.26 -62.19 18.66
CA PRO A 90 8.35 -63.00 17.44
C PRO A 90 7.41 -62.55 16.31
N LEU A 91 6.29 -61.88 16.64
CA LEU A 91 5.33 -61.38 15.66
C LEU A 91 5.84 -60.11 14.94
N LEU A 92 6.71 -59.35 15.59
CA LEU A 92 7.33 -58.14 15.04
C LEU A 92 8.68 -58.42 14.35
N GLU A 93 9.20 -59.64 14.44
CA GLU A 93 10.45 -60.01 13.76
C GLU A 93 10.19 -60.27 12.27
N GLY A 94 10.95 -59.61 11.39
CA GLY A 94 10.84 -59.77 9.93
C GLY A 94 9.45 -59.45 9.36
N ILE A 95 8.90 -58.27 9.67
CA ILE A 95 7.56 -57.84 9.21
C ILE A 95 7.50 -57.78 7.68
N ARG A 96 6.52 -58.49 7.10
CA ARG A 96 6.19 -58.46 5.67
C ARG A 96 4.69 -58.29 5.50
N ILE A 97 4.28 -57.52 4.49
CA ILE A 97 2.88 -57.13 4.24
C ILE A 97 1.98 -58.37 4.08
N GLU A 98 2.44 -59.38 3.35
CA GLU A 98 1.70 -60.61 3.06
C GLU A 98 1.33 -61.43 4.32
N GLN A 99 2.04 -61.22 5.43
CA GLN A 99 1.83 -61.96 6.66
C GLN A 99 1.14 -61.14 7.76
N LEU A 100 0.82 -59.86 7.49
CA LEU A 100 0.25 -58.96 8.49
C LEU A 100 -1.12 -59.40 8.99
N ASP A 101 -2.02 -59.82 8.09
CA ASP A 101 -3.36 -60.28 8.48
C ASP A 101 -3.29 -61.51 9.39
N LEU A 102 -2.40 -62.44 9.07
CA LEU A 102 -2.19 -63.65 9.85
C LEU A 102 -1.59 -63.32 11.23
N ARG A 103 -0.59 -62.43 11.28
CA ARG A 103 0.02 -61.98 12.54
C ARG A 103 -0.94 -61.17 13.41
N TYR A 104 -1.82 -60.38 12.80
CA TYR A 104 -2.91 -59.68 13.49
C TYR A 104 -3.88 -60.66 14.14
N GLN A 105 -4.32 -61.70 13.43
CA GLN A 105 -5.17 -62.75 14.00
C GLN A 105 -4.48 -63.50 15.15
N GLN A 106 -3.18 -63.76 15.04
CA GLN A 106 -2.39 -64.38 16.12
C GLN A 106 -2.27 -63.48 17.35
N ALA A 107 -2.13 -62.16 17.16
CA ALA A 107 -2.09 -61.18 18.25
C ALA A 107 -3.43 -61.11 19.00
N ILE A 108 -4.56 -61.24 18.30
CA ILE A 108 -5.89 -61.35 18.91
C ILE A 108 -6.00 -62.63 19.74
N GLN A 109 -5.64 -63.78 19.16
CA GLN A 109 -5.72 -65.08 19.84
C GLN A 109 -4.82 -65.15 21.08
N SER A 110 -3.70 -64.41 21.04
CA SER A 110 -2.73 -64.36 22.14
C SER A 110 -3.04 -63.26 23.15
N ASP A 111 -4.10 -62.47 22.98
CA ASP A 111 -4.45 -61.32 23.84
C ASP A 111 -3.27 -60.34 24.03
N CYS A 112 -2.57 -60.01 22.93
CA CYS A 112 -1.44 -59.07 22.91
C CYS A 112 -1.57 -58.03 21.78
N LEU A 113 -2.81 -57.65 21.48
CA LEU A 113 -3.13 -56.79 20.34
C LEU A 113 -2.55 -55.37 20.52
N LEU A 114 -2.59 -54.82 21.74
CA LEU A 114 -2.08 -53.48 22.02
C LEU A 114 -0.57 -53.41 21.83
N GLU A 115 0.17 -54.38 22.36
CA GLU A 115 1.62 -54.43 22.25
C GLU A 115 2.06 -54.66 20.80
N PHE A 116 1.28 -55.42 20.03
CA PHE A 116 1.51 -55.59 18.58
C PHE A 116 1.27 -54.28 17.82
N GLU A 117 0.18 -53.57 18.09
CA GLU A 117 -0.11 -52.27 17.50
C GLU A 117 0.98 -51.23 17.83
N LEU A 118 1.41 -51.17 19.10
CA LEU A 118 2.50 -50.30 19.55
C LEU A 118 3.83 -50.62 18.85
N GLY A 119 4.17 -51.90 18.74
CA GLY A 119 5.39 -52.32 18.07
C GLY A 119 5.38 -52.00 16.57
N LEU A 120 4.23 -52.18 15.91
CA LEU A 120 4.06 -51.82 14.51
C LEU A 120 4.14 -50.30 14.31
N LEU A 121 3.49 -49.51 15.18
CA LEU A 121 3.53 -48.05 15.15
C LEU A 121 4.97 -47.55 15.32
N ARG A 122 5.68 -48.07 16.32
CA ARG A 122 7.09 -47.74 16.56
C ARG A 122 7.98 -48.10 15.37
N HIS A 123 7.75 -49.27 14.76
CA HIS A 123 8.48 -49.67 13.55
C HIS A 123 8.24 -48.72 12.39
N CYS A 124 6.99 -48.26 12.19
CA CYS A 124 6.65 -47.32 11.13
C CYS A 124 7.32 -45.95 11.34
N VAL A 125 7.32 -45.46 12.58
CA VAL A 125 7.96 -44.18 12.96
C VAL A 125 9.50 -44.26 12.85
N GLU A 126 10.12 -45.36 13.26
CA GLU A 126 11.57 -45.55 13.20
C GLU A 126 12.09 -45.79 11.76
N ARG A 127 11.26 -46.32 10.85
CA ARG A 127 11.65 -46.66 9.47
C ARG A 127 10.61 -46.19 8.43
N PRO A 128 10.50 -44.87 8.20
CA PRO A 128 9.46 -44.29 7.32
C PRO A 128 9.56 -44.73 5.85
N ASP A 129 10.78 -44.92 5.32
CA ASP A 129 10.98 -45.26 3.91
C ASP A 129 10.50 -46.68 3.55
N GLN A 130 10.61 -47.61 4.50
CA GLN A 130 10.26 -49.02 4.31
C GLN A 130 8.81 -49.32 4.72
N SER A 131 8.16 -48.42 5.45
CA SER A 131 6.84 -48.63 6.05
C SER A 131 5.67 -48.16 5.20
N GLN A 132 5.87 -47.55 4.02
CA GLN A 132 4.77 -46.95 3.24
C GLN A 132 3.63 -47.94 2.94
N GLN A 133 3.98 -49.17 2.56
CA GLN A 133 3.00 -50.21 2.26
C GLN A 133 2.37 -50.79 3.52
N LEU A 134 3.11 -50.81 4.64
CA LEU A 134 2.59 -51.23 5.96
C LEU A 134 1.57 -50.21 6.49
N LEU A 135 1.85 -48.92 6.30
CA LEU A 135 0.98 -47.81 6.74
C LEU A 135 -0.39 -47.87 6.08
N ALA A 136 -0.47 -48.16 4.78
CA ALA A 136 -1.77 -48.29 4.09
C ALA A 136 -2.65 -49.37 4.73
N TRP A 137 -2.05 -50.53 5.08
CA TRP A 137 -2.75 -51.60 5.79
C TRP A 137 -3.10 -51.20 7.23
N ALA A 138 -2.18 -50.54 7.94
CA ALA A 138 -2.39 -50.10 9.32
C ALA A 138 -3.49 -49.04 9.45
N PHE A 139 -3.58 -48.09 8.51
CA PHE A 139 -4.67 -47.12 8.45
C PHE A 139 -6.04 -47.79 8.23
N ALA A 140 -6.09 -48.84 7.41
CA ALA A 140 -7.32 -49.58 7.15
C ALA A 140 -7.75 -50.43 8.36
N THR A 141 -6.79 -51.05 9.06
CA THR A 141 -7.07 -52.03 10.13
C THR A 141 -7.17 -51.42 11.52
N PHE A 142 -6.24 -50.51 11.86
CA PHE A 142 -6.14 -49.88 13.18
C PHE A 142 -6.73 -48.47 13.23
N HIS A 143 -7.15 -47.92 12.08
CA HIS A 143 -7.77 -46.60 12.00
C HIS A 143 -6.91 -45.48 12.62
N TRP A 144 -5.59 -45.58 12.50
CA TRP A 144 -4.65 -44.55 12.97
C TRP A 144 -4.99 -43.17 12.39
N LEU A 145 -4.78 -42.11 13.19
CA LEU A 145 -5.06 -40.72 12.82
C LEU A 145 -6.53 -40.43 12.49
N SER A 146 -7.45 -41.26 13.00
CA SER A 146 -8.89 -41.09 12.85
C SER A 146 -9.60 -41.03 14.21
N ALA A 147 -10.88 -40.67 14.20
CA ALA A 147 -11.72 -40.64 15.40
C ALA A 147 -11.91 -42.02 16.06
N TRP A 148 -11.58 -43.12 15.37
CA TRP A 148 -11.74 -44.50 15.86
C TRP A 148 -10.43 -45.11 16.38
N GLN A 149 -9.37 -44.31 16.49
CA GLN A 149 -8.08 -44.74 17.03
C GLN A 149 -8.18 -45.14 18.51
N ARG A 150 -7.39 -46.13 18.92
CA ARG A 150 -7.27 -46.53 20.33
C ARG A 150 -6.58 -45.43 21.16
N LEU A 151 -7.21 -45.06 22.27
CA LEU A 151 -6.77 -44.00 23.20
C LEU A 151 -5.55 -44.38 24.07
N GLU A 152 -5.20 -45.68 24.12
CA GLU A 152 -4.11 -46.22 24.94
C GLU A 152 -2.73 -46.09 24.25
N LEU A 153 -2.69 -45.61 23.00
CA LEU A 153 -1.45 -45.41 22.27
C LEU A 153 -0.71 -44.16 22.77
N PRO A 154 0.64 -44.20 22.89
CA PRO A 154 1.43 -43.03 23.25
C PRO A 154 1.30 -41.90 22.24
N GLU A 155 0.93 -40.72 22.74
CA GLU A 155 0.70 -39.50 21.95
C GLU A 155 1.94 -39.13 21.11
N TYR A 156 3.14 -39.22 21.69
CA TYR A 156 4.39 -38.90 20.98
C TYR A 156 4.65 -39.74 19.72
N LEU A 157 4.20 -40.99 19.66
CA LEU A 157 4.36 -41.83 18.46
C LEU A 157 3.34 -41.47 17.38
N ILE A 158 2.14 -41.09 17.81
CA ILE A 158 1.06 -40.68 16.92
C ILE A 158 1.40 -39.33 16.29
N ASP A 159 1.90 -38.39 17.09
CA ASP A 159 2.36 -37.09 16.61
C ASP A 159 3.52 -37.25 15.63
N ALA A 160 4.52 -38.09 15.97
CA ALA A 160 5.63 -38.38 15.06
C ALA A 160 5.16 -39.01 13.74
N LEU A 161 4.19 -39.94 13.79
CA LEU A 161 3.62 -40.53 12.59
C LEU A 161 2.86 -39.48 11.77
N LEU A 162 2.10 -38.61 12.43
CA LEU A 162 1.35 -37.54 11.79
C LEU A 162 2.30 -36.57 11.07
N GLU A 163 3.35 -36.09 11.75
CA GLU A 163 4.38 -35.22 11.16
C GLU A 163 5.01 -35.85 9.91
N GLN A 164 5.35 -37.14 9.96
CA GLN A 164 5.88 -37.86 8.79
C GLN A 164 4.89 -37.91 7.63
N CYS A 165 3.61 -38.15 7.91
CA CYS A 165 2.55 -38.16 6.88
C CYS A 165 2.33 -36.77 6.27
N GLN A 166 2.36 -35.73 7.10
CA GLN A 166 2.21 -34.34 6.70
C GLN A 166 3.38 -33.88 5.81
N GLU A 167 4.62 -34.14 6.22
CA GLU A 167 5.82 -33.78 5.47
C GLU A 167 5.84 -34.46 4.09
N LYS A 168 5.54 -35.75 4.05
CA LYS A 168 5.52 -36.54 2.82
C LYS A 168 4.44 -36.10 1.83
N LEU A 169 3.33 -35.54 2.32
CA LEU A 169 2.28 -34.97 1.46
C LEU A 169 2.68 -33.59 0.94
N LEU A 170 3.34 -32.76 1.77
CA LEU A 170 3.67 -31.38 1.43
C LEU A 170 4.93 -31.25 0.55
N GLN A 171 5.95 -32.08 0.76
CA GLN A 171 7.23 -31.98 0.02
C GLN A 171 7.05 -31.97 -1.51
N PRO A 172 6.29 -32.91 -2.13
CA PRO A 172 6.11 -32.90 -3.58
C PRO A 172 5.41 -31.64 -4.11
N LEU A 173 4.49 -31.06 -3.33
CA LEU A 173 3.80 -29.81 -3.69
C LEU A 173 4.77 -28.62 -3.65
N GLN A 174 5.62 -28.56 -2.63
CA GLN A 174 6.65 -27.52 -2.50
C GLN A 174 7.69 -27.64 -3.62
N ASP A 175 8.16 -28.85 -3.90
CA ASP A 175 9.14 -29.13 -4.98
C ASP A 175 8.58 -28.76 -6.35
N ALA A 176 7.32 -29.11 -6.64
CA ALA A 176 6.67 -28.76 -7.90
C ALA A 176 6.59 -27.24 -8.11
N LEU A 177 6.26 -26.47 -7.06
CA LEU A 177 6.24 -25.00 -7.15
C LEU A 177 7.63 -24.40 -7.29
N ALA A 178 8.62 -24.96 -6.60
CA ALA A 178 10.01 -24.54 -6.71
C ALA A 178 10.57 -24.76 -8.13
N GLN A 179 10.22 -25.90 -8.74
CA GLN A 179 10.60 -26.25 -10.12
C GLN A 179 9.74 -25.58 -11.18
N ARG A 180 8.64 -24.89 -10.79
CA ARG A 180 7.66 -24.26 -11.69
C ARG A 180 6.97 -25.24 -12.64
N ASP A 181 6.72 -26.46 -12.15
CA ASP A 181 6.05 -27.51 -12.91
C ASP A 181 4.57 -27.65 -12.51
N ASP A 182 3.70 -27.15 -13.39
CA ASP A 182 2.25 -27.22 -13.21
C ASP A 182 1.70 -28.65 -13.22
N GLN A 183 2.30 -29.55 -14.01
CA GLN A 183 1.85 -30.95 -14.11
C GLN A 183 2.19 -31.71 -12.83
N ALA A 184 3.42 -31.55 -12.33
CA ALA A 184 3.85 -32.16 -11.08
C ALA A 184 2.99 -31.68 -9.89
N LEU A 185 2.64 -30.38 -9.85
CA LEU A 185 1.75 -29.83 -8.82
C LEU A 185 0.38 -30.51 -8.84
N LEU A 186 -0.25 -30.62 -10.01
CA LEU A 186 -1.57 -31.23 -10.15
C LEU A 186 -1.54 -32.71 -9.78
N GLN A 187 -0.50 -33.44 -10.17
CA GLN A 187 -0.31 -34.85 -9.82
C GLN A 187 -0.11 -35.03 -8.31
N ALA A 188 0.76 -34.23 -7.68
CA ALA A 188 0.98 -34.26 -6.24
C ALA A 188 -0.30 -33.91 -5.48
N TYR A 189 -1.06 -32.90 -5.93
CA TYR A 189 -2.33 -32.53 -5.32
C TYR A 189 -3.38 -33.64 -5.43
N ALA A 190 -3.43 -34.36 -6.56
CA ALA A 190 -4.35 -35.48 -6.75
C ALA A 190 -4.10 -36.64 -5.77
N GLN A 191 -2.86 -36.84 -5.29
CA GLN A 191 -2.52 -37.90 -4.34
C GLN A 191 -3.21 -37.77 -2.98
N ARG A 192 -3.73 -36.57 -2.63
CA ARG A 192 -4.60 -36.34 -1.46
C ARG A 192 -5.69 -37.40 -1.31
N GLN A 193 -6.35 -37.77 -2.41
CA GLN A 193 -7.50 -38.69 -2.36
C GLN A 193 -7.12 -40.09 -1.88
N GLN A 194 -5.82 -40.44 -1.96
CA GLN A 194 -5.30 -41.74 -1.54
C GLN A 194 -4.95 -41.76 -0.04
N GLN A 195 -5.06 -40.63 0.68
CA GLN A 195 -4.67 -40.49 2.07
C GLN A 195 -5.90 -40.54 3.00
N PRO A 196 -6.17 -41.67 3.67
CA PRO A 196 -7.38 -41.82 4.49
C PRO A 196 -7.38 -40.94 5.75
N TRP A 197 -6.20 -40.59 6.28
CA TRP A 197 -6.06 -39.76 7.48
C TRP A 197 -6.51 -38.29 7.26
N LEU A 198 -6.51 -37.80 6.01
CA LEU A 198 -7.02 -36.47 5.66
C LEU A 198 -8.55 -36.36 5.74
N ASN A 199 -9.27 -37.48 5.85
CA ASN A 199 -10.74 -37.46 5.97
C ASN A 199 -11.21 -36.94 7.35
N SER A 200 -10.31 -36.87 8.34
CA SER A 200 -10.59 -36.22 9.61
C SER A 200 -10.77 -34.70 9.41
N LEU A 201 -11.76 -34.10 10.07
CA LEU A 201 -12.05 -32.66 9.94
C LEU A 201 -10.84 -31.80 10.32
N ASP A 202 -10.17 -32.14 11.42
CA ASP A 202 -9.00 -31.39 11.92
C ASP A 202 -7.84 -31.44 10.91
N GLN A 203 -7.58 -32.61 10.33
CA GLN A 203 -6.50 -32.81 9.35
C GLN A 203 -6.83 -32.18 8.01
N GLY A 204 -8.10 -32.21 7.60
CA GLY A 204 -8.58 -31.49 6.43
C GLY A 204 -8.44 -29.98 6.56
N GLN A 205 -8.73 -29.43 7.74
CA GLN A 205 -8.54 -28.01 8.04
C GLN A 205 -7.06 -27.63 8.08
N TRP A 206 -6.22 -28.44 8.73
CA TRP A 206 -4.77 -28.27 8.73
C TRP A 206 -4.22 -28.20 7.29
N PHE A 207 -4.60 -29.17 6.44
CA PHE A 207 -4.12 -29.23 5.06
C PHE A 207 -4.59 -28.02 4.23
N ASN A 208 -5.82 -27.54 4.47
CA ASN A 208 -6.34 -26.32 3.84
C ASN A 208 -5.48 -25.10 4.20
N LEU A 209 -5.19 -24.89 5.49
CA LEU A 209 -4.34 -23.78 5.94
C LEU A 209 -2.91 -23.88 5.36
N GLN A 210 -2.33 -25.08 5.33
CA GLN A 210 -1.01 -25.29 4.75
C GLN A 210 -0.96 -25.00 3.25
N LEU A 211 -2.01 -25.37 2.48
CA LEU A 211 -2.10 -25.01 1.06
C LEU A 211 -2.21 -23.50 0.85
N VAL A 212 -2.96 -22.80 1.70
CA VAL A 212 -3.08 -21.33 1.65
C VAL A 212 -1.71 -20.69 1.87
N GLU A 213 -1.00 -21.07 2.92
CA GLU A 213 0.33 -20.55 3.24
C GLU A 213 1.33 -20.82 2.12
N LEU A 214 1.35 -22.07 1.63
CA LEU A 214 2.24 -22.51 0.56
C LEU A 214 2.00 -21.74 -0.74
N LEU A 215 0.74 -21.52 -1.14
CA LEU A 215 0.40 -20.76 -2.35
C LEU A 215 0.69 -19.26 -2.21
N LEU A 216 0.47 -18.67 -1.03
CA LEU A 216 0.77 -17.25 -0.78
C LEU A 216 2.28 -16.97 -0.74
N ASN A 217 3.06 -17.87 -0.12
CA ASN A 217 4.50 -17.70 0.09
C ASN A 217 5.34 -18.16 -1.12
N SER A 218 4.79 -18.95 -2.02
CA SER A 218 5.50 -19.37 -3.22
C SER A 218 5.92 -18.16 -4.09
N PRO A 219 7.12 -18.16 -4.70
CA PRO A 219 7.50 -17.16 -5.70
C PRO A 219 6.81 -17.39 -7.05
N TYR A 220 6.36 -18.61 -7.32
CA TYR A 220 5.68 -19.00 -8.56
C TYR A 220 4.16 -19.03 -8.36
N TRP A 221 3.38 -18.76 -9.41
CA TRP A 221 1.93 -18.86 -9.38
C TRP A 221 1.42 -19.60 -10.61
N SER A 222 0.55 -20.58 -10.38
CA SER A 222 -0.11 -21.38 -11.40
C SER A 222 -1.62 -21.19 -11.31
N SER A 223 -2.21 -20.48 -12.27
CA SER A 223 -3.67 -20.36 -12.38
C SER A 223 -4.39 -21.71 -12.55
N PRO A 224 -3.92 -22.67 -13.39
CA PRO A 224 -4.58 -23.97 -13.48
C PRO A 224 -4.43 -24.79 -12.18
N GLY A 225 -3.28 -24.71 -11.50
CA GLY A 225 -3.07 -25.33 -10.19
C GLY A 225 -4.02 -24.77 -9.14
N PHE A 226 -4.13 -23.44 -9.05
CA PHE A 226 -5.04 -22.76 -8.12
C PHE A 226 -6.50 -23.14 -8.37
N ALA A 227 -6.94 -23.20 -9.64
CA ALA A 227 -8.29 -23.62 -9.98
C ALA A 227 -8.58 -25.06 -9.55
N ALA A 228 -7.63 -25.97 -9.72
CA ALA A 228 -7.76 -27.36 -9.27
C ALA A 228 -7.85 -27.46 -7.73
N VAL A 229 -7.03 -26.68 -7.01
CA VAL A 229 -7.08 -26.61 -5.54
C VAL A 229 -8.43 -26.05 -5.07
N CYS A 230 -8.94 -24.99 -5.72
CA CYS A 230 -10.24 -24.42 -5.38
C CYS A 230 -11.37 -25.44 -5.55
N ALA A 231 -11.38 -26.16 -6.67
CA ALA A 231 -12.36 -27.21 -6.94
C ALA A 231 -12.28 -28.36 -5.92
N GLY A 232 -11.07 -28.75 -5.51
CA GLY A 232 -10.86 -29.88 -4.61
C GLY A 232 -11.07 -29.57 -3.13
N GLN A 233 -10.80 -28.33 -2.68
CA GLN A 233 -10.95 -27.89 -1.28
C GLN A 233 -12.27 -27.15 -1.01
N GLY A 234 -13.11 -26.97 -2.02
CA GLY A 234 -14.36 -26.20 -1.89
C GLY A 234 -14.10 -24.71 -1.66
N TRP A 235 -13.02 -24.15 -2.20
CA TRP A 235 -12.79 -22.71 -2.10
C TRP A 235 -13.63 -21.96 -3.13
N HIS A 236 -14.52 -21.11 -2.66
CA HIS A 236 -15.42 -20.36 -3.53
C HIS A 236 -15.78 -18.98 -2.96
N ASN A 237 -16.54 -18.22 -3.75
CA ASN A 237 -17.14 -16.97 -3.30
C ASN A 237 -18.37 -17.31 -2.45
N GLY A 238 -18.39 -16.94 -1.18
CA GLY A 238 -19.54 -17.16 -0.30
C GLY A 238 -19.15 -17.16 1.18
N ALA A 239 -20.17 -17.19 2.04
CA ALA A 239 -19.98 -17.31 3.49
C ALA A 239 -19.47 -18.70 3.91
N ASP A 240 -19.84 -19.75 3.15
CA ASP A 240 -19.45 -21.15 3.42
C ASP A 240 -18.09 -21.51 2.79
N ASN A 241 -17.13 -20.57 2.77
CA ASN A 241 -15.80 -20.84 2.24
C ASN A 241 -14.93 -21.56 3.28
N ALA A 242 -14.34 -22.69 2.90
CA ALA A 242 -13.40 -23.42 3.75
C ALA A 242 -12.07 -22.66 3.95
N CYS A 243 -11.77 -21.68 3.10
CA CYS A 243 -10.62 -20.78 3.25
C CYS A 243 -11.03 -19.53 4.06
N PRO A 244 -10.22 -19.10 5.05
CA PRO A 244 -10.52 -17.88 5.79
C PRO A 244 -10.53 -16.63 4.89
N ALA A 245 -11.39 -15.67 5.24
CA ALA A 245 -11.84 -14.62 4.31
C ALA A 245 -10.70 -13.69 3.84
N LEU A 246 -9.76 -13.34 4.73
CA LEU A 246 -8.67 -12.43 4.41
C LEU A 246 -7.66 -13.06 3.46
N GLU A 247 -7.34 -14.33 3.69
CA GLU A 247 -6.43 -15.14 2.89
C GLU A 247 -7.01 -15.41 1.52
N TRP A 248 -8.32 -15.66 1.45
CA TRP A 248 -9.04 -15.82 0.19
C TRP A 248 -8.97 -14.58 -0.71
N GLU A 249 -9.13 -13.38 -0.14
CA GLU A 249 -8.95 -12.13 -0.90
C GLU A 249 -7.53 -11.99 -1.44
N ARG A 250 -6.52 -12.36 -0.65
CA ARG A 250 -5.11 -12.32 -1.08
C ARG A 250 -4.82 -13.31 -2.21
N LEU A 251 -5.32 -14.54 -2.11
CA LEU A 251 -5.16 -15.58 -3.13
C LEU A 251 -5.79 -15.15 -4.46
N LYS A 252 -7.00 -14.60 -4.44
CA LYS A 252 -7.63 -14.05 -5.66
C LYS A 252 -6.85 -12.88 -6.23
N ALA A 253 -6.43 -11.94 -5.39
CA ALA A 253 -5.66 -10.79 -5.84
C ALA A 253 -4.38 -11.24 -6.54
N ARG A 254 -3.77 -12.34 -6.07
CA ARG A 254 -2.61 -12.96 -6.68
C ARG A 254 -2.92 -13.66 -8.00
N ASP A 255 -4.03 -14.39 -8.11
CA ASP A 255 -4.45 -15.01 -9.39
C ASP A 255 -4.80 -13.98 -10.46
N GLU A 256 -5.51 -12.91 -10.07
CA GLU A 256 -5.90 -11.85 -10.98
C GLU A 256 -4.72 -10.93 -11.36
N ALA A 257 -3.63 -10.94 -10.60
CA ALA A 257 -2.48 -10.05 -10.76
C ALA A 257 -1.89 -10.03 -12.19
N PRO A 258 -1.45 -11.16 -12.78
CA PRO A 258 -0.86 -11.16 -14.12
C PRO A 258 -1.87 -10.72 -15.19
N VAL A 259 -3.12 -11.16 -15.08
CA VAL A 259 -4.20 -10.80 -16.02
C VAL A 259 -4.51 -9.31 -15.93
N PHE A 260 -4.57 -8.76 -14.72
CA PHE A 260 -4.78 -7.34 -14.47
C PHE A 260 -3.66 -6.50 -15.08
N ILE A 261 -2.41 -6.83 -14.80
CA ILE A 261 -1.26 -6.08 -15.35
C ILE A 261 -1.23 -6.18 -16.88
N ALA A 262 -1.42 -7.36 -17.46
CA ALA A 262 -1.48 -7.53 -18.92
C ALA A 262 -2.60 -6.70 -19.55
N ARG A 263 -3.79 -6.66 -18.92
CA ARG A 263 -4.90 -5.80 -19.36
C ARG A 263 -4.54 -4.31 -19.28
N GLN A 264 -3.92 -3.86 -18.20
CA GLN A 264 -3.53 -2.46 -18.06
C GLN A 264 -2.43 -2.05 -19.05
N GLN A 265 -1.47 -2.95 -19.33
CA GLN A 265 -0.46 -2.74 -20.37
C GLN A 265 -1.09 -2.68 -21.76
N ALA A 266 -2.07 -3.54 -22.07
CA ALA A 266 -2.82 -3.48 -23.32
C ALA A 266 -3.62 -2.17 -23.46
N LEU A 267 -4.18 -1.65 -22.37
CA LEU A 267 -4.82 -0.33 -22.39
C LEU A 267 -3.81 0.82 -22.58
N ALA A 268 -2.59 0.66 -22.08
CA ALA A 268 -1.52 1.66 -22.23
C ALA A 268 -0.95 1.74 -23.65
N THR A 269 -1.10 0.70 -24.49
CA THR A 269 -0.65 0.74 -25.89
C THR A 269 -1.70 1.30 -26.85
N GLN A 270 -2.97 1.31 -26.44
CA GLN A 270 -4.08 1.85 -27.23
C GLN A 270 -4.10 3.38 -27.26
N ALA A 271 -4.79 3.95 -28.24
CA ALA A 271 -5.01 5.40 -28.31
C ALA A 271 -5.78 5.88 -27.07
N PRO A 272 -5.33 6.95 -26.37
CA PRO A 272 -5.84 7.35 -25.06
C PRO A 272 -7.19 8.10 -25.17
N ALA A 273 -8.24 7.39 -25.58
CA ALA A 273 -9.58 7.93 -25.77
C ALA A 273 -10.35 8.05 -24.45
N SER A 274 -10.33 7.00 -23.63
CA SER A 274 -11.02 6.92 -22.33
C SER A 274 -10.14 7.40 -21.15
N PRO A 275 -10.75 7.83 -20.03
CA PRO A 275 -10.02 8.17 -18.80
C PRO A 275 -9.12 7.03 -18.28
N GLN A 276 -9.60 5.78 -18.37
CA GLN A 276 -8.84 4.60 -17.96
C GLN A 276 -7.63 4.35 -18.86
N GLN A 277 -7.79 4.45 -20.18
CA GLN A 277 -6.66 4.34 -21.12
C GLN A 277 -5.64 5.47 -20.91
N ARG A 278 -6.08 6.69 -20.61
CA ARG A 278 -5.17 7.81 -20.30
C ARG A 278 -4.38 7.56 -19.02
N ALA A 279 -5.03 7.05 -17.97
CA ALA A 279 -4.37 6.69 -16.72
C ALA A 279 -3.35 5.55 -16.94
N ALA A 280 -3.73 4.50 -17.66
CA ALA A 280 -2.85 3.40 -18.02
C ALA A 280 -1.65 3.87 -18.87
N TYR A 281 -1.90 4.74 -19.85
CA TYR A 281 -0.85 5.36 -20.68
C TYR A 281 0.12 6.20 -19.84
N LEU A 282 -0.39 6.99 -18.87
CA LEU A 282 0.46 7.80 -17.99
C LEU A 282 1.36 6.91 -17.10
N LEU A 283 0.82 5.84 -16.54
CA LEU A 283 1.51 5.03 -15.53
C LEU A 283 2.41 3.96 -16.14
N LEU A 284 1.93 3.23 -17.15
CA LEU A 284 2.54 1.99 -17.63
C LEU A 284 3.15 2.08 -19.04
N ALA A 285 2.84 3.11 -19.84
CA ALA A 285 3.41 3.20 -21.18
C ALA A 285 4.94 3.44 -21.14
N PRO A 286 5.74 2.80 -22.02
CA PRO A 286 7.18 2.98 -22.10
C PRO A 286 7.52 4.31 -22.81
N ILE A 287 7.28 5.43 -22.12
CA ILE A 287 7.50 6.79 -22.63
C ILE A 287 8.49 7.56 -21.76
N SER A 288 9.22 8.49 -22.37
CA SER A 288 10.16 9.36 -21.64
C SER A 288 9.45 10.24 -20.61
N PHE A 289 10.17 10.63 -19.56
CA PHE A 289 9.64 11.51 -18.50
C PHE A 289 9.04 12.80 -19.05
N THR A 290 9.74 13.46 -19.97
CA THR A 290 9.29 14.70 -20.62
C THR A 290 7.94 14.49 -21.32
N ARG A 291 7.80 13.40 -22.08
CA ARG A 291 6.56 13.06 -22.78
C ARG A 291 5.43 12.78 -21.80
N ARG A 292 5.72 12.05 -20.72
CA ARG A 292 4.78 11.70 -19.65
C ARG A 292 4.28 12.95 -18.91
N ARG A 293 5.17 13.88 -18.57
CA ARG A 293 4.82 15.16 -17.92
C ARG A 293 4.04 16.09 -18.84
N ASN A 294 4.35 16.13 -20.13
CA ASN A 294 3.59 16.90 -21.11
C ASN A 294 2.18 16.31 -21.31
N PHE A 295 2.07 14.98 -21.29
CA PHE A 295 0.77 14.31 -21.29
C PHE A 295 -0.04 14.62 -20.03
N ALA A 296 0.60 14.66 -18.85
CA ALA A 296 -0.07 14.99 -17.59
C ALA A 296 -0.74 16.37 -17.58
N ARG A 297 -0.19 17.38 -18.27
CA ARG A 297 -0.83 18.70 -18.42
C ARG A 297 -2.20 18.64 -19.11
N ARG A 298 -2.47 17.54 -19.83
CA ARG A 298 -3.69 17.35 -20.64
C ARG A 298 -4.82 16.67 -19.86
N LEU A 299 -4.52 16.12 -18.68
CA LEU A 299 -5.45 15.34 -17.86
C LEU A 299 -6.44 16.22 -17.09
N ARG A 300 -7.69 15.75 -17.00
CA ARG A 300 -8.80 16.35 -16.25
C ARG A 300 -8.96 15.71 -14.86
N PRO A 301 -9.80 16.31 -13.97
CA PRO A 301 -10.12 15.71 -12.67
C PRO A 301 -10.58 14.24 -12.75
N ASP A 302 -11.38 13.88 -13.75
CA ASP A 302 -11.85 12.49 -13.94
C ASP A 302 -10.71 11.54 -14.33
N ASP A 303 -9.77 12.02 -15.17
CA ASP A 303 -8.59 11.24 -15.54
C ASP A 303 -7.68 11.04 -14.32
N TRP A 304 -7.53 12.08 -13.48
CA TRP A 304 -6.78 12.00 -12.22
C TRP A 304 -7.44 11.06 -11.20
N ALA A 305 -8.77 10.98 -11.17
CA ALA A 305 -9.48 9.98 -10.36
C ALA A 305 -9.14 8.55 -10.81
N CYS A 306 -9.10 8.30 -12.12
CA CYS A 306 -8.65 7.02 -12.66
C CYS A 306 -7.17 6.75 -12.35
N CYS A 307 -6.31 7.77 -12.41
CA CYS A 307 -4.90 7.65 -12.01
C CYS A 307 -4.76 7.27 -10.54
N ARG A 308 -5.52 7.89 -9.62
CA ARG A 308 -5.56 7.53 -8.18
C ARG A 308 -5.97 6.08 -7.97
N GLN A 309 -7.03 5.66 -8.64
CA GLN A 309 -7.56 4.30 -8.49
C GLN A 309 -6.58 3.25 -9.01
N LEU A 310 -5.94 3.52 -10.15
CA LEU A 310 -4.94 2.61 -10.71
C LEU A 310 -3.66 2.60 -9.86
N SER A 311 -3.19 3.76 -9.39
CA SER A 311 -1.99 3.85 -8.55
C SER A 311 -2.17 3.18 -7.19
N SER A 312 -3.35 3.31 -6.56
CA SER A 312 -3.63 2.63 -5.28
C SER A 312 -3.65 1.11 -5.43
N ARG A 313 -4.28 0.60 -6.49
CA ARG A 313 -4.28 -0.85 -6.80
C ARG A 313 -2.88 -1.38 -7.08
N LEU A 314 -2.08 -0.63 -7.85
CA LEU A 314 -0.68 -0.98 -8.12
C LEU A 314 0.16 -0.97 -6.84
N HIS A 315 -0.06 0.00 -5.96
CA HIS A 315 0.68 0.08 -4.70
C HIS A 315 0.34 -1.05 -3.74
N ALA A 316 -0.95 -1.38 -3.61
CA ALA A 316 -1.43 -2.40 -2.68
C ALA A 316 -1.07 -3.83 -3.13
N ASN A 317 -1.23 -4.11 -4.43
CA ASN A 317 -1.22 -5.50 -4.92
C ASN A 317 0.00 -5.82 -5.82
N HIS A 318 0.76 -4.81 -6.28
CA HIS A 318 1.85 -5.00 -7.26
C HIS A 318 3.12 -4.19 -6.90
N PRO A 319 3.83 -4.55 -5.83
CA PRO A 319 5.05 -3.85 -5.40
C PRO A 319 6.18 -3.96 -6.44
N GLU A 320 6.30 -5.07 -7.16
CA GLU A 320 7.34 -5.27 -8.19
C GLU A 320 7.21 -4.26 -9.34
N VAL A 321 5.98 -4.06 -9.83
CA VAL A 321 5.70 -3.07 -10.89
C VAL A 321 5.97 -1.66 -10.36
N SER A 322 5.62 -1.40 -9.10
CA SER A 322 5.87 -0.12 -8.42
C SER A 322 7.36 0.20 -8.30
N ALA A 323 8.21 -0.79 -8.04
CA ALA A 323 9.67 -0.62 -7.95
C ALA A 323 10.30 -0.17 -9.28
N GLY A 324 9.78 -0.67 -10.41
CA GLY A 324 10.20 -0.25 -11.76
C GLY A 324 9.68 1.13 -12.18
N MET A 325 8.81 1.75 -11.38
CA MET A 325 8.25 3.06 -11.71
C MET A 325 9.21 4.21 -11.37
N PRO A 326 9.02 5.37 -12.04
CA PRO A 326 9.59 6.64 -11.61
C PRO A 326 9.59 6.89 -10.09
N GLY A 327 10.79 6.95 -9.49
CA GLY A 327 10.91 7.19 -8.05
C GLY A 327 10.38 6.07 -7.16
N GLY A 328 10.23 4.85 -7.69
CA GLY A 328 9.83 3.64 -6.96
C GLY A 328 8.40 3.65 -6.42
N THR A 329 7.56 4.58 -6.88
CA THR A 329 6.18 4.72 -6.40
C THR A 329 5.22 4.97 -7.56
N PRO A 330 3.99 4.42 -7.51
CA PRO A 330 2.97 4.67 -8.52
C PRO A 330 2.32 6.07 -8.39
N PHE A 331 2.72 6.85 -7.38
CA PHE A 331 2.19 8.18 -7.07
C PHE A 331 3.12 9.33 -7.50
N PHE A 332 4.12 9.08 -8.34
CA PHE A 332 5.08 10.10 -8.81
C PHE A 332 4.43 11.35 -9.43
N TRP A 333 3.20 11.23 -9.93
CA TRP A 333 2.45 12.29 -10.59
C TRP A 333 1.66 13.19 -9.64
N ARG A 334 1.64 12.92 -8.33
CA ARG A 334 0.85 13.68 -7.33
C ARG A 334 1.15 15.18 -7.35
N ASP A 335 2.41 15.54 -7.53
CA ASP A 335 2.84 16.94 -7.61
C ASP A 335 2.36 17.63 -8.89
N TRP A 336 1.93 16.87 -9.91
CA TRP A 336 1.45 17.40 -11.19
C TRP A 336 -0.04 17.69 -11.18
N GLU A 337 -0.82 16.95 -10.38
CA GLU A 337 -2.25 17.19 -10.22
C GLU A 337 -2.52 18.59 -9.65
N PHE A 338 -1.75 18.99 -8.65
CA PHE A 338 -1.92 20.28 -7.95
C PHE A 338 -1.01 21.39 -8.49
N ALA A 339 -0.27 21.16 -9.56
CA ALA A 339 0.58 22.17 -10.18
C ALA A 339 -0.30 23.24 -10.85
N PHE A 340 -0.73 24.23 -10.06
CA PHE A 340 -1.50 25.40 -10.51
C PHE A 340 -0.71 26.14 -11.60
N ASN A 341 -1.04 25.86 -12.87
CA ASN A 341 -0.28 26.33 -14.03
C ASN A 341 -0.63 27.76 -14.46
N ALA A 342 -1.60 28.40 -13.81
CA ALA A 342 -2.10 29.74 -14.18
C ALA A 342 -1.27 30.90 -13.62
N TRP A 343 -0.38 30.68 -12.65
CA TRP A 343 0.41 31.78 -12.05
C TRP A 343 1.26 32.58 -13.05
N PRO A 344 1.86 32.01 -14.13
CA PRO A 344 2.62 32.80 -15.09
C PRO A 344 1.73 33.78 -15.87
N MET A 345 0.47 33.42 -16.09
CA MET A 345 -0.52 34.30 -16.73
C MET A 345 -0.78 35.51 -15.83
N TYR A 346 -1.08 35.29 -14.54
CA TYR A 346 -1.33 36.38 -13.60
C TYR A 346 -0.10 37.25 -13.33
N LEU A 347 1.09 36.64 -13.20
CA LEU A 347 2.34 37.39 -13.11
C LEU A 347 2.56 38.24 -14.37
N GLY A 348 2.36 37.65 -15.55
CA GLY A 348 2.46 38.35 -16.81
C GLY A 348 1.50 39.53 -16.89
N ILE A 349 0.24 39.36 -16.48
CA ILE A 349 -0.77 40.43 -16.46
C ILE A 349 -0.31 41.58 -15.57
N VAL A 350 0.14 41.31 -14.34
CA VAL A 350 0.57 42.35 -13.39
C VAL A 350 1.78 43.12 -13.92
N LEU A 351 2.79 42.41 -14.43
CA LEU A 351 3.99 43.03 -15.00
C LEU A 351 3.69 43.84 -16.27
N ALA A 352 2.78 43.34 -17.11
CA ALA A 352 2.35 44.03 -18.32
C ALA A 352 1.56 45.31 -18.01
N CYS A 353 0.64 45.26 -17.05
CA CYS A 353 -0.09 46.43 -16.58
C CYS A 353 0.85 47.47 -15.98
N LEU A 354 1.83 47.06 -15.18
CA LEU A 354 2.84 47.95 -14.61
C LEU A 354 3.68 48.61 -15.70
N ALA A 355 4.21 47.82 -16.65
CA ALA A 355 5.02 48.34 -17.75
C ALA A 355 4.23 49.32 -18.64
N GLY A 356 2.97 49.00 -18.93
CA GLY A 356 2.07 49.89 -19.67
C GLY A 356 1.78 51.20 -18.91
N ALA A 357 1.47 51.11 -17.62
CA ALA A 357 1.21 52.28 -16.78
C ALA A 357 2.44 53.19 -16.69
N VAL A 358 3.62 52.61 -16.46
CA VAL A 358 4.89 53.35 -16.46
C VAL A 358 5.15 54.02 -17.81
N ALA A 359 5.01 53.30 -18.92
CA ALA A 359 5.27 53.87 -20.25
C ALA A 359 4.34 55.04 -20.59
N ARG A 360 3.10 55.04 -20.09
CA ARG A 360 2.09 56.07 -20.38
C ARG A 360 2.13 57.25 -19.42
N TYR A 361 2.28 57.00 -18.12
CA TYR A 361 2.11 58.03 -17.08
C TYR A 361 3.44 58.58 -16.53
N ALA A 362 4.53 57.81 -16.55
CA ALA A 362 5.85 58.32 -16.15
C ALA A 362 6.33 59.51 -17.01
N PRO A 363 6.15 59.56 -18.35
CA PRO A 363 6.56 60.72 -19.13
C PRO A 363 5.73 61.98 -18.84
N GLN A 364 4.52 61.82 -18.29
CA GLN A 364 3.55 62.90 -18.00
C GLN A 364 3.65 63.44 -16.57
N ALA A 365 4.69 63.05 -15.82
CA ALA A 365 4.86 63.39 -14.40
C ALA A 365 3.69 62.92 -13.50
N GLY A 366 3.05 61.80 -13.85
CA GLY A 366 2.01 61.20 -13.00
C GLY A 366 2.55 60.80 -11.63
N SER A 367 1.74 60.97 -10.59
CA SER A 367 2.12 60.61 -9.22
C SER A 367 2.33 59.09 -9.10
N LEU A 368 3.23 58.65 -8.20
CA LEU A 368 3.43 57.22 -7.94
C LEU A 368 2.12 56.50 -7.53
N GLY A 369 1.24 57.21 -6.82
CA GLY A 369 -0.08 56.72 -6.44
C GLY A 369 -0.97 56.43 -7.65
N GLU A 370 -0.96 57.30 -8.68
CA GLU A 370 -1.71 57.08 -9.92
C GLU A 370 -1.21 55.86 -10.68
N ILE A 371 0.11 55.69 -10.80
CA ILE A 371 0.70 54.53 -11.48
C ILE A 371 0.31 53.22 -10.77
N ILE A 372 0.38 53.20 -9.43
CA ILE A 372 -0.01 52.03 -8.63
C ILE A 372 -1.52 51.76 -8.76
N GLY A 373 -2.35 52.79 -8.65
CA GLY A 373 -3.80 52.67 -8.75
C GLY A 373 -4.26 52.12 -10.11
N VAL A 374 -3.75 52.68 -11.21
CA VAL A 374 -4.05 52.22 -12.57
C VAL A 374 -3.55 50.79 -12.78
N THR A 375 -2.36 50.45 -12.28
CA THR A 375 -1.79 49.10 -12.38
C THR A 375 -2.68 48.07 -11.66
N LEU A 376 -3.11 48.34 -10.43
CA LEU A 376 -3.96 47.44 -9.65
C LEU A 376 -5.34 47.27 -10.28
N PHE A 377 -5.94 48.38 -10.75
CA PHE A 377 -7.24 48.36 -11.40
C PHE A 377 -7.22 47.44 -12.63
N TRP A 378 -6.33 47.69 -13.59
CA TRP A 378 -6.25 46.91 -14.82
C TRP A 378 -5.79 45.47 -14.56
N SER A 379 -4.86 45.24 -13.62
CA SER A 379 -4.46 43.88 -13.25
C SER A 379 -5.64 43.05 -12.74
N THR A 380 -6.54 43.65 -11.95
CA THR A 380 -7.74 42.98 -11.44
C THR A 380 -8.73 42.68 -12.57
N CYS A 381 -8.99 43.64 -13.44
CA CYS A 381 -9.87 43.45 -14.60
C CYS A 381 -9.36 42.34 -15.54
N PHE A 382 -8.07 42.35 -15.89
CA PHE A 382 -7.48 41.34 -16.77
C PHE A 382 -7.29 39.99 -16.10
N ALA A 383 -7.05 39.93 -14.79
CA ALA A 383 -7.04 38.67 -14.05
C ALA A 383 -8.43 38.01 -14.07
N GLY A 384 -9.50 38.78 -13.86
CA GLY A 384 -10.88 38.29 -13.97
C GLY A 384 -11.21 37.81 -15.39
N ALA A 385 -10.86 38.60 -16.41
CA ALA A 385 -11.04 38.23 -17.81
C ALA A 385 -10.26 36.96 -18.19
N GLY A 386 -9.01 36.83 -17.72
CA GLY A 386 -8.18 35.64 -17.93
C GLY A 386 -8.75 34.39 -17.25
N ALA A 387 -9.29 34.53 -16.04
CA ALA A 387 -9.97 33.45 -15.34
C ALA A 387 -11.24 32.98 -16.07
N LEU A 388 -12.07 33.94 -16.53
CA LEU A 388 -13.29 33.66 -17.30
C LEU A 388 -12.96 33.01 -18.65
N LEU A 389 -11.94 33.52 -19.35
CA LEU A 389 -11.44 32.91 -20.59
C LEU A 389 -10.95 31.49 -20.35
N GLY A 390 -10.20 31.25 -19.27
CA GLY A 390 -9.75 29.91 -18.89
C GLY A 390 -10.93 28.96 -18.64
N TRP A 391 -11.94 29.41 -17.90
CA TRP A 391 -13.14 28.63 -17.59
C TRP A 391 -13.92 28.24 -18.86
N LEU A 392 -14.09 29.16 -19.81
CA LEU A 392 -14.77 28.89 -21.09
C LEU A 392 -13.90 28.08 -22.07
N TRP A 393 -12.58 28.31 -22.08
CA TRP A 393 -11.66 27.72 -23.04
C TRP A 393 -11.29 26.27 -22.72
N GLN A 394 -11.16 25.91 -21.44
CA GLN A 394 -10.83 24.54 -21.03
C GLN A 394 -11.77 23.44 -21.57
N PRO A 395 -13.11 23.60 -21.59
CA PRO A 395 -14.00 22.62 -22.19
C PRO A 395 -13.85 22.52 -23.72
N LEU A 396 -13.67 23.67 -24.39
CA LEU A 396 -13.50 23.74 -25.85
C LEU A 396 -12.17 23.18 -26.32
N ALA A 397 -11.07 23.50 -25.63
CA ALA A 397 -9.73 23.01 -25.93
C ALA A 397 -9.67 21.47 -25.89
N HIS A 398 -10.47 20.83 -25.04
CA HIS A 398 -10.56 19.37 -25.00
C HIS A 398 -11.27 18.78 -26.22
N ARG A 399 -12.39 19.38 -26.66
CA ARG A 399 -13.08 18.95 -27.89
C ARG A 399 -12.20 19.14 -29.13
N LEU A 400 -11.38 20.18 -29.11
CA LEU A 400 -10.46 20.51 -30.19
C LEU A 400 -9.11 19.80 -30.08
N TRP A 401 -8.89 18.93 -29.07
CA TRP A 401 -7.60 18.27 -28.82
C TRP A 401 -7.06 17.59 -30.08
N VAL A 402 -7.84 16.71 -30.73
CA VAL A 402 -7.37 15.96 -31.91
C VAL A 402 -6.90 16.90 -33.03
N ARG A 403 -7.60 18.02 -33.22
CA ARG A 403 -7.24 19.06 -34.21
C ARG A 403 -6.01 19.86 -33.78
N ASP A 404 -5.91 20.18 -32.50
CA ASP A 404 -4.76 20.89 -31.92
C ASP A 404 -3.47 20.05 -32.02
N GLN A 405 -3.56 18.73 -31.87
CA GLN A 405 -2.44 17.81 -32.13
C GLN A 405 -2.03 17.79 -33.60
N ALA A 406 -2.98 17.78 -34.53
CA ALA A 406 -2.68 17.85 -35.96
C ALA A 406 -2.01 19.18 -36.33
N LEU A 407 -2.42 20.29 -35.71
CA LEU A 407 -1.79 21.60 -35.88
C LEU A 407 -0.40 21.68 -35.26
N GLY A 408 -0.22 21.17 -34.05
CA GLY A 408 1.09 21.08 -33.40
C GLY A 408 2.07 20.21 -34.16
N ALA A 409 1.60 19.13 -34.80
CA ALA A 409 2.44 18.29 -35.66
C ALA A 409 2.93 18.98 -36.94
N ARG A 410 2.28 20.07 -37.36
CA ARG A 410 2.69 20.90 -38.50
C ARG A 410 3.70 22.00 -38.12
N LEU A 411 3.96 22.21 -36.82
CA LEU A 411 4.98 23.16 -36.39
C LEU A 411 6.37 22.68 -36.80
N PRO A 412 7.25 23.59 -37.26
CA PRO A 412 8.62 23.24 -37.57
C PRO A 412 9.36 22.67 -36.35
N HIS A 413 10.18 21.65 -36.57
CA HIS A 413 10.91 20.96 -35.50
C HIS A 413 11.84 21.87 -34.69
N TRP A 414 12.30 22.99 -35.26
CA TRP A 414 13.13 23.99 -34.55
C TRP A 414 12.35 24.84 -33.54
N LEU A 415 11.03 25.03 -33.74
CA LEU A 415 10.15 25.75 -32.81
C LEU A 415 9.68 24.85 -31.66
N ASP A 416 9.43 23.58 -31.97
CA ASP A 416 8.92 22.61 -30.99
C ASP A 416 9.59 21.24 -31.15
N PRO A 417 10.85 21.10 -30.70
CA PRO A 417 11.62 19.86 -30.83
C PRO A 417 10.94 18.67 -30.17
N ASP A 418 10.29 18.93 -29.03
CA ASP A 418 9.68 17.92 -28.16
C ASP A 418 8.15 17.79 -28.36
N ARG A 419 7.57 18.50 -29.35
CA ARG A 419 6.11 18.58 -29.64
C ARG A 419 5.27 18.87 -28.39
N GLU A 420 5.71 19.85 -27.62
CA GLU A 420 5.13 20.18 -26.31
C GLU A 420 4.01 21.22 -26.40
N VAL A 421 3.99 22.03 -27.47
CA VAL A 421 3.12 23.20 -27.58
C VAL A 421 1.78 22.81 -28.20
N LEU A 422 0.70 23.11 -27.49
CA LEU A 422 -0.65 23.03 -28.02
C LEU A 422 -1.04 24.42 -28.52
N VAL A 423 -1.11 24.60 -29.83
CA VAL A 423 -1.29 25.92 -30.47
C VAL A 423 -2.62 26.53 -30.06
N LEU A 424 -3.71 25.76 -30.11
CA LEU A 424 -5.01 26.25 -29.70
C LEU A 424 -5.11 26.42 -28.18
N ARG A 425 -4.57 25.48 -27.40
CA ARG A 425 -4.72 25.54 -25.94
C ARG A 425 -3.85 26.63 -25.30
N ASP A 426 -2.59 26.75 -25.71
CA ASP A 426 -1.59 27.56 -25.00
C ASP A 426 -1.32 28.91 -25.69
N LEU A 427 -1.33 28.97 -27.03
CA LEU A 427 -1.03 30.23 -27.76
C LEU A 427 -2.26 31.11 -27.95
N LEU A 428 -3.44 30.54 -28.25
CA LEU A 428 -4.63 31.34 -28.56
C LEU A 428 -5.09 32.20 -27.37
N PRO A 429 -5.26 31.67 -26.13
CA PRO A 429 -5.61 32.51 -24.99
C PRO A 429 -4.55 33.56 -24.67
N ALA A 430 -3.27 33.20 -24.82
CA ALA A 430 -2.16 34.14 -24.60
C ALA A 430 -2.18 35.29 -25.61
N LEU A 431 -2.48 35.02 -26.89
CA LEU A 431 -2.61 36.05 -27.92
C LEU A 431 -3.84 36.94 -27.69
N LEU A 432 -4.98 36.37 -27.26
CA LEU A 432 -6.17 37.16 -26.93
C LEU A 432 -5.92 38.11 -25.75
N ILE A 433 -5.30 37.63 -24.67
CA ILE A 433 -4.95 38.47 -23.51
C ILE A 433 -3.89 39.52 -23.91
N SER A 434 -2.88 39.13 -24.69
CA SER A 434 -1.85 40.06 -25.19
C SER A 434 -2.45 41.17 -26.06
N GLY A 435 -3.36 40.83 -26.97
CA GLY A 435 -4.05 41.80 -27.83
C GLY A 435 -4.92 42.76 -27.02
N ALA A 436 -5.66 42.25 -26.03
CA ALA A 436 -6.47 43.08 -25.14
C ALA A 436 -5.60 44.02 -24.29
N LEU A 437 -4.51 43.52 -23.69
CA LEU A 437 -3.53 44.34 -22.98
C LEU A 437 -2.94 45.41 -23.90
N GLY A 438 -2.56 45.05 -25.13
CA GLY A 438 -2.03 45.98 -26.13
C GLY A 438 -3.00 47.12 -26.47
N TYR A 439 -4.28 46.80 -26.61
CA TYR A 439 -5.32 47.78 -26.92
C TYR A 439 -5.60 48.74 -25.77
N PHE A 440 -5.73 48.26 -24.53
CA PHE A 440 -6.09 49.09 -23.37
C PHE A 440 -4.89 49.75 -22.68
N CYS A 441 -3.81 48.99 -22.49
CA CYS A 441 -2.61 49.40 -21.74
C CYS A 441 -1.43 49.78 -22.65
N GLY A 442 -1.57 49.66 -23.97
CA GLY A 442 -0.58 50.05 -24.97
C GLY A 442 0.38 48.91 -25.39
N PRO A 443 1.13 49.08 -26.49
CA PRO A 443 1.91 48.01 -27.11
C PRO A 443 3.05 47.46 -26.23
N VAL A 444 3.59 48.30 -25.33
CA VAL A 444 4.61 47.88 -24.35
C VAL A 444 4.08 46.81 -23.40
N SER A 445 2.80 46.88 -23.02
CA SER A 445 2.16 45.87 -22.17
C SER A 445 1.99 44.52 -22.89
N ALA A 446 1.61 44.54 -24.16
CA ALA A 446 1.48 43.32 -24.97
C ALA A 446 2.84 42.59 -25.13
N ALA A 447 3.90 43.34 -25.43
CA ALA A 447 5.25 42.82 -25.58
C ALA A 447 5.81 42.25 -24.27
N THR A 448 5.62 42.95 -23.15
CA THR A 448 6.05 42.48 -21.83
C THR A 448 5.30 41.23 -21.37
N TYR A 449 4.00 41.15 -21.62
CA TYR A 449 3.20 39.95 -21.32
C TYR A 449 3.76 38.71 -22.05
N LEU A 450 3.99 38.81 -23.37
CA LEU A 450 4.55 37.71 -24.17
C LEU A 450 5.98 37.36 -23.75
N ALA A 451 6.81 38.36 -23.45
CA ALA A 451 8.18 38.14 -22.98
C ALA A 451 8.22 37.38 -21.64
N VAL A 452 7.33 37.71 -20.69
CA VAL A 452 7.22 37.00 -19.41
C VAL A 452 6.80 35.54 -19.62
N LEU A 453 5.79 35.29 -20.46
CA LEU A 453 5.34 33.93 -20.76
C LEU A 453 6.43 33.10 -21.44
N LEU A 454 7.12 33.65 -22.43
CA LEU A 454 8.23 32.99 -23.13
C LEU A 454 9.42 32.74 -22.18
N GLY A 455 9.71 33.69 -21.28
CA GLY A 455 10.76 33.55 -20.27
C GLY A 455 10.46 32.42 -19.29
N VAL A 456 9.24 32.38 -18.73
CA VAL A 456 8.82 31.30 -17.82
C VAL A 456 8.77 29.95 -18.53
N ALA A 457 8.29 29.89 -19.78
CA ALA A 457 8.29 28.67 -20.57
C ALA A 457 9.72 28.15 -20.84
N SER A 458 10.65 29.04 -21.18
CA SER A 458 12.07 28.70 -21.42
C SER A 458 12.76 28.23 -20.14
N LEU A 459 12.50 28.87 -19.00
CA LEU A 459 13.04 28.45 -17.70
C LEU A 459 12.54 27.05 -17.33
N ARG A 460 11.23 26.79 -17.49
CA ARG A 460 10.64 25.47 -17.26
C ARG A 460 11.20 24.41 -18.19
N ARG A 461 11.43 24.71 -19.47
CA ARG A 461 12.08 23.78 -20.43
C ARG A 461 13.50 23.41 -19.98
N ARG A 462 14.27 24.37 -19.44
CA ARG A 462 15.60 24.10 -18.87
C ARG A 462 15.53 23.24 -17.61
N GLU A 463 14.61 23.54 -16.69
CA GLU A 463 14.38 22.72 -15.50
C GLU A 463 13.92 21.30 -15.84
N LEU A 464 13.07 21.15 -16.86
CA LEU A 464 12.59 19.86 -17.36
C LEU A 464 13.72 18.99 -17.92
N LYS A 465 14.62 19.57 -18.73
CA LYS A 465 15.81 18.85 -19.23
C LYS A 465 16.75 18.44 -18.10
N ALA A 466 16.88 19.27 -17.05
CA ALA A 466 17.65 18.95 -15.86
C ALA A 466 16.98 17.89 -14.96
N GLN A 467 15.64 17.77 -15.00
CA GLN A 467 14.84 16.76 -14.28
C GLN A 467 14.59 15.49 -15.11
N ALA A 468 15.09 15.41 -16.35
CA ALA A 468 14.99 14.22 -17.18
C ALA A 468 15.90 13.09 -16.64
N SER A 469 16.95 13.43 -15.89
CA SER A 469 17.52 12.53 -14.90
C SER A 469 16.59 12.55 -13.68
N TRP A 470 16.14 11.39 -13.22
CA TRP A 470 15.19 11.20 -12.11
C TRP A 470 15.68 11.70 -10.73
N GLU A 471 16.72 12.53 -10.72
CA GLU A 471 17.29 13.17 -9.55
C GLU A 471 16.44 14.37 -9.15
N LYS A 472 16.00 14.38 -7.88
CA LYS A 472 15.32 15.55 -7.30
C LYS A 472 16.29 16.74 -7.38
N PRO A 473 15.97 17.83 -8.09
CA PRO A 473 16.86 18.98 -8.11
C PRO A 473 16.93 19.59 -6.72
N ALA A 474 18.14 19.97 -6.32
CA ALA A 474 18.38 20.59 -5.03
C ALA A 474 17.51 21.87 -4.89
N PRO A 475 16.73 22.01 -3.80
CA PRO A 475 15.72 23.05 -3.63
C PRO A 475 16.28 24.48 -3.69
N TRP A 476 17.59 24.64 -3.48
CA TRP A 476 18.27 25.93 -3.49
C TRP A 476 18.32 26.60 -4.87
N ARG A 477 18.45 25.85 -5.98
CA ARG A 477 18.55 26.43 -7.35
C ARG A 477 17.28 27.20 -7.71
N ARG A 478 16.11 26.66 -7.34
CA ARG A 478 14.80 27.30 -7.57
C ARG A 478 14.66 28.57 -6.73
N ARG A 479 15.10 28.54 -5.47
CA ARG A 479 15.10 29.72 -4.58
C ARG A 479 16.06 30.80 -5.08
N LEU A 480 17.21 30.42 -5.64
CA LEU A 480 18.21 31.33 -6.18
C LEU A 480 17.71 32.03 -7.45
N LEU A 481 17.04 31.31 -8.36
CA LEU A 481 16.40 31.89 -9.55
C LEU A 481 15.25 32.84 -9.21
N ILE A 482 14.40 32.48 -8.23
CA ILE A 482 13.35 33.38 -7.74
C ILE A 482 13.95 34.62 -7.09
N GLY A 483 14.99 34.45 -6.25
CA GLY A 483 15.70 35.57 -5.63
C GLY A 483 16.35 36.52 -6.65
N LEU A 484 16.96 35.97 -7.71
CA LEU A 484 17.56 36.75 -8.78
C LEU A 484 16.49 37.50 -9.61
N GLY A 485 15.34 36.87 -9.87
CA GLY A 485 14.19 37.52 -10.49
C GLY A 485 13.63 38.68 -9.66
N CYS A 486 13.49 38.49 -8.34
CA CYS A 486 13.10 39.57 -7.43
C CYS A 486 14.12 40.72 -7.42
N MET A 487 15.43 40.41 -7.43
CA MET A 487 16.48 41.43 -7.46
C MET A 487 16.44 42.27 -8.74
N VAL A 488 16.23 41.64 -9.91
CA VAL A 488 16.09 42.36 -11.19
C VAL A 488 14.85 43.25 -11.20
N LEU A 489 13.74 42.79 -10.63
CA LEU A 489 12.51 43.58 -10.53
C LEU A 489 12.68 44.79 -9.60
N VAL A 490 13.33 44.61 -8.45
CA VAL A 490 13.68 45.72 -7.54
C VAL A 490 14.65 46.70 -8.21
N ALA A 491 15.65 46.20 -8.94
CA ALA A 491 16.56 47.04 -9.69
C ALA A 491 15.86 47.83 -10.82
N GLY A 492 14.90 47.22 -11.51
CA GLY A 492 14.09 47.88 -12.54
C GLY A 492 13.15 48.94 -11.97
N LEU A 493 12.56 48.71 -10.80
CA LEU A 493 11.78 49.72 -10.09
C LEU A 493 12.68 50.85 -9.56
N GLY A 494 13.85 50.52 -9.03
CA GLY A 494 14.83 51.48 -8.54
C GLY A 494 15.40 52.36 -9.65
N SER A 495 15.68 51.81 -10.83
CA SER A 495 16.13 52.59 -11.98
C SER A 495 15.03 53.52 -12.51
N LEU A 496 13.77 53.08 -12.47
CA LEU A 496 12.63 53.91 -12.80
C LEU A 496 12.44 55.07 -11.80
N GLN A 497 12.63 54.80 -10.52
CA GLN A 497 12.61 55.82 -9.47
C GLN A 497 13.76 56.83 -9.64
N LEU A 498 14.96 56.35 -9.97
CA LEU A 498 16.10 57.22 -10.28
C LEU A 498 15.82 58.09 -11.52
N PHE A 499 15.27 57.51 -12.58
CA PHE A 499 14.94 58.23 -13.81
C PHE A 499 13.85 59.29 -13.61
N THR A 500 12.84 59.01 -12.80
CA THR A 500 11.80 59.99 -12.44
C THR A 500 12.33 61.07 -11.51
N SER A 501 13.24 60.74 -10.57
CA SER A 501 13.89 61.73 -9.69
C SER A 501 14.88 62.66 -10.39
N GLN A 502 15.45 62.24 -11.53
CA GLN A 502 16.40 63.04 -12.32
C GLN A 502 15.71 64.05 -13.24
N ARG A 503 14.39 64.00 -13.38
CA ARG A 503 13.63 65.06 -14.06
C ARG A 503 13.44 66.22 -13.09
N THR A 504 14.04 67.36 -13.40
CA THR A 504 13.81 68.62 -12.70
C THR A 504 12.32 68.95 -12.76
N LEU A 505 11.66 69.00 -11.60
CA LEU A 505 10.29 69.47 -11.48
C LEU A 505 10.22 70.90 -12.04
N ASN A 506 9.22 71.18 -12.89
CA ASN A 506 8.98 72.55 -13.35
C ASN A 506 8.67 73.46 -12.13
N PRO A 507 8.90 74.79 -12.22
CA PRO A 507 8.80 75.74 -11.10
C PRO A 507 7.52 75.68 -10.25
N ASN A 508 6.45 75.06 -10.78
CA ASN A 508 5.13 75.01 -10.16
C ASN A 508 4.65 73.57 -9.83
N GLN A 509 5.53 72.56 -9.87
CA GLN A 509 5.14 71.14 -9.73
C GLN A 509 5.70 70.44 -8.47
N GLY A 510 6.26 71.19 -7.51
CA GLY A 510 6.64 70.67 -6.21
C GLY A 510 5.62 71.02 -5.12
N LEU A 511 5.58 70.24 -4.02
CA LEU A 511 4.95 70.63 -2.75
C LEU A 511 5.73 71.79 -2.11
N GLN A 512 5.67 72.97 -2.71
CA GLN A 512 6.10 74.19 -2.05
C GLN A 512 4.91 74.73 -1.26
N GLN A 513 5.11 74.94 0.04
CA GLN A 513 4.06 75.39 0.94
C GLN A 513 3.66 76.85 0.67
N TRP A 514 4.48 77.61 -0.06
CA TRP A 514 4.23 78.99 -0.52
C TRP A 514 4.76 79.18 -1.95
N SER A 515 4.11 80.03 -2.74
CA SER A 515 4.60 80.47 -4.05
C SER A 515 5.95 81.18 -3.89
N GLU A 516 6.99 80.71 -4.58
CA GLU A 516 8.31 81.34 -4.52
C GLU A 516 8.20 82.77 -5.06
N ARG A 517 8.50 83.77 -4.22
CA ARG A 517 8.46 85.18 -4.62
C ARG A 517 9.54 85.41 -5.67
N LEU A 518 9.14 85.69 -6.91
CA LEU A 518 9.96 85.64 -8.14
C LEU A 518 11.36 86.30 -8.02
N CYS A 519 11.51 87.36 -7.23
CA CYS A 519 12.76 88.10 -7.10
C CYS A 519 13.53 87.87 -5.78
N ALA A 520 13.11 86.98 -4.87
CA ALA A 520 13.71 86.86 -3.54
C ALA A 520 15.12 86.23 -3.50
N ARG A 521 15.56 85.58 -4.59
CA ARG A 521 16.86 84.90 -4.69
C ARG A 521 17.63 85.15 -5.99
N MET A 522 17.12 86.01 -6.89
CA MET A 522 17.80 86.27 -8.15
C MET A 522 18.91 87.32 -7.99
N PRO A 523 20.06 87.15 -8.68
CA PRO A 523 21.12 88.15 -8.67
C PRO A 523 20.60 89.46 -9.30
N ALA A 524 21.12 90.61 -8.87
CA ALA A 524 20.58 91.96 -9.17
C ALA A 524 20.50 92.31 -10.68
N ASN A 525 21.06 91.48 -11.53
CA ASN A 525 21.20 91.57 -12.97
C ASN A 525 20.28 90.59 -13.74
N ALA A 526 19.34 89.91 -13.08
CA ALA A 526 18.34 89.09 -13.76
C ALA A 526 17.32 89.94 -14.53
N GLU A 527 17.20 89.73 -15.84
CA GLU A 527 16.24 90.42 -16.71
C GLU A 527 14.80 90.17 -16.22
N GLY A 528 14.15 91.21 -15.69
CA GLY A 528 12.79 91.15 -15.15
C GLY A 528 12.67 91.49 -13.65
N CYS A 529 13.77 91.56 -12.91
CA CYS A 529 13.80 91.99 -11.50
C CYS A 529 14.70 93.22 -11.34
N THR A 530 14.12 94.42 -11.44
CA THR A 530 14.82 95.69 -11.17
C THR A 530 14.50 96.19 -9.76
N ALA A 531 15.50 96.68 -9.03
CA ALA A 531 15.29 97.27 -7.70
C ALA A 531 14.78 98.74 -7.82
N PRO A 532 13.79 99.17 -7.00
CA PRO A 532 13.00 98.36 -6.07
C PRO A 532 11.92 97.52 -6.79
N ALA A 533 11.80 96.25 -6.44
CA ALA A 533 10.83 95.34 -7.07
C ALA A 533 9.38 95.73 -6.72
N THR A 534 8.51 95.74 -7.73
CA THR A 534 7.08 96.08 -7.63
C THR A 534 6.26 95.01 -6.90
N ALA A 535 5.10 95.36 -6.36
CA ALA A 535 4.24 94.41 -5.62
C ALA A 535 3.84 93.18 -6.47
N ARG A 536 3.61 93.35 -7.77
CA ARG A 536 3.37 92.24 -8.71
C ARG A 536 4.57 91.30 -8.85
N GLN A 537 5.80 91.81 -8.74
CA GLN A 537 7.02 90.99 -8.79
C GLN A 537 7.26 90.24 -7.46
N TRP A 538 6.74 90.73 -6.34
CA TRP A 538 6.82 90.05 -5.04
C TRP A 538 5.72 89.01 -4.82
N TYR A 539 4.49 89.29 -5.25
CA TYR A 539 3.31 88.49 -4.91
C TYR A 539 2.62 87.84 -6.13
N GLY A 540 3.16 88.02 -7.34
CA GLY A 540 2.52 87.51 -8.56
C GLY A 540 1.10 88.07 -8.76
N GLN A 541 0.21 87.28 -9.36
CA GLN A 541 -1.19 87.65 -9.61
C GLN A 541 -2.07 87.64 -8.35
N GLU A 542 -1.56 87.17 -7.20
CA GLU A 542 -2.31 87.16 -5.93
C GLU A 542 -2.40 88.55 -5.27
N GLY A 543 -1.72 89.56 -5.83
CA GLY A 543 -1.68 90.93 -5.33
C GLY A 543 -2.68 91.91 -5.95
N GLN A 544 -3.77 91.44 -6.57
CA GLN A 544 -4.91 92.31 -6.90
C GLN A 544 -6.09 91.97 -5.98
N PRO A 545 -6.71 92.96 -5.32
CA PRO A 545 -7.89 92.71 -4.49
C PRO A 545 -9.07 92.16 -5.30
#